data_AF-A0A3N5ZT46-F1
#
_entry.id   AF-A0A3N5ZT46-F1
#
_cell.length_a   1.000
_cell.length_b   1.000
_cell.length_c   1.000
_cell.angle_alpha   90.00
_cell.angle_beta   90.00
_cell.angle_gamma   90.00
#
_symmetry.space_group_name_H-M   'P 1'
#
loop_
_entity.id
_entity.type
_entity.pdbx_description
1 polymer ?
#
loop_
_entity_poly.entity_id
_entity_poly.type
_entity_poly.pdbx_seq_one_letter_code
_entity_poly.pdbx_strand_id
1 'polypeptide(L)'
;MKWSLPLFPTGASTLAGEVDALYIFLIAISGLMVTLIGIAILVFGIRYRRRAASQEGTRVVPSLALEISWSVLPLIVGLVLFAWGANVYFAPATPPAETLAVSVVSTTRRWQ
;
A
#
# COMPACT_ATOMS: atom_id res chain seq x y z
N MET A 1 -10.64 23.59 -13.66
CA MET A 1 -10.64 23.47 -12.18
C MET A 1 -9.25 23.06 -11.74
N LYS A 2 -8.46 24.00 -11.19
CA LYS A 2 -7.18 23.68 -10.55
C LYS A 2 -7.49 23.30 -9.10
N TRP A 3 -7.35 22.03 -8.77
CA TRP A 3 -7.50 21.53 -7.40
C TRP A 3 -6.43 22.19 -6.52
N SER A 4 -6.84 22.89 -5.45
CA SER A 4 -5.99 23.71 -4.59
C SER A 4 -5.22 22.91 -3.51
N LEU A 5 -5.14 21.59 -3.67
CA LEU A 5 -4.43 20.67 -2.77
C LEU A 5 -3.50 19.80 -3.62
N PRO A 6 -2.21 20.17 -3.78
CA PRO A 6 -1.25 19.30 -4.44
C PRO A 6 -1.02 18.07 -3.54
N LEU A 7 -1.56 16.91 -3.95
CA LEU A 7 -1.38 15.64 -3.23
C LEU A 7 0.10 15.23 -3.14
N PHE A 8 0.89 15.65 -4.12
CA PHE A 8 2.34 15.50 -4.15
C PHE A 8 2.95 16.89 -4.45
N PRO A 9 3.28 17.70 -3.43
CA PRO A 9 3.98 18.95 -3.62
C PRO A 9 5.39 18.70 -4.16
N THR A 10 6.00 19.69 -4.82
CA THR A 10 7.38 19.56 -5.30
C THR A 10 8.32 19.24 -4.16
N GLY A 11 9.04 18.12 -4.26
CA GLY A 11 9.96 17.66 -3.22
C GLY A 11 11.04 18.70 -2.90
N ALA A 12 11.11 19.12 -1.64
CA ALA A 12 12.13 20.04 -1.13
C ALA A 12 13.33 19.31 -0.50
N SER A 13 13.28 17.98 -0.44
CA SER A 13 14.30 17.10 0.14
C SER A 13 14.51 15.89 -0.77
N THR A 14 15.72 15.33 -0.77
CA THR A 14 16.06 14.09 -1.49
C THR A 14 15.21 12.90 -1.01
N LEU A 15 14.77 12.91 0.25
CA LEU A 15 13.90 11.88 0.83
C LEU A 15 12.44 11.96 0.33
N ALA A 16 11.99 13.15 -0.10
CA ALA A 16 10.59 13.36 -0.48
C ALA A 16 10.17 12.45 -1.64
N GLY A 17 11.03 12.28 -2.64
CA GLY A 17 10.76 11.41 -3.79
C GLY A 17 10.67 9.93 -3.42
N GLU A 18 11.48 9.46 -2.46
CA GLU A 18 11.46 8.05 -2.02
C GLU A 18 10.19 7.72 -1.22
N VAL A 19 9.76 8.65 -0.35
CA VAL A 19 8.51 8.53 0.41
C VAL A 19 7.31 8.54 -0.52
N ASP A 20 7.29 9.46 -1.51
CA ASP A 20 6.21 9.54 -2.50
C ASP A 20 6.12 8.27 -3.33
N ALA A 21 7.26 7.71 -3.77
CA ALA A 21 7.30 6.46 -4.51
C ALA A 21 6.76 5.27 -3.70
N LEU A 22 7.15 5.15 -2.42
CA LEU A 22 6.64 4.12 -1.52
C LEU A 22 5.12 4.26 -1.32
N TYR A 23 4.64 5.49 -1.16
CA TYR A 23 3.22 5.77 -0.99
C TYR A 23 2.39 5.45 -2.24
N ILE A 24 2.87 5.82 -3.44
CA ILE A 24 2.22 5.47 -4.71
C ILE A 24 2.17 3.95 -4.88
N PHE A 25 3.26 3.24 -4.55
CA PHE A 25 3.29 1.78 -4.62
C PHE A 25 2.27 1.13 -3.68
N LEU A 26 2.12 1.64 -2.45
CA LEU A 26 1.11 1.20 -1.50
C LEU A 26 -0.33 1.41 -2.01
N ILE A 27 -0.61 2.57 -2.61
CA ILE A 27 -1.92 2.83 -3.23
C ILE A 27 -2.16 1.88 -4.39
N ALA A 28 -1.17 1.71 -5.27
CA ALA A 28 -1.30 0.86 -6.45
C ALA A 28 -1.61 -0.59 -6.07
N ILE A 29 -0.90 -1.14 -5.08
CA ILE A 29 -1.12 -2.53 -4.65
C ILE A 29 -2.45 -2.71 -3.93
N SER A 30 -2.85 -1.73 -3.10
CA SER A 30 -4.15 -1.75 -2.42
C SER A 30 -5.30 -1.67 -3.44
N GLY A 31 -5.19 -0.75 -4.41
CA GLY A 31 -6.16 -0.62 -5.50
C GLY A 31 -6.24 -1.87 -6.37
N LEU A 32 -5.10 -2.50 -6.66
CA LEU A 32 -5.04 -3.76 -7.39
C LEU A 32 -5.77 -4.88 -6.64
N MET A 33 -5.52 -5.04 -5.34
CA MET A 33 -6.17 -6.07 -4.53
C MET A 33 -7.68 -5.86 -4.43
N VAL A 34 -8.12 -4.63 -4.16
CA VAL A 34 -9.55 -4.28 -4.13
C VAL A 34 -10.22 -4.58 -5.47
N THR A 35 -9.57 -4.20 -6.58
CA THR A 35 -10.09 -4.44 -7.93
C THR A 35 -10.18 -5.92 -8.23
N LEU A 36 -9.13 -6.70 -7.93
CA LEU A 36 -9.09 -8.15 -8.18
C LEU A 36 -10.17 -8.88 -7.38
N ILE A 37 -10.27 -8.60 -6.08
CA ILE A 37 -11.29 -9.19 -5.20
C ILE A 37 -12.70 -8.77 -5.66
N GLY A 38 -12.90 -7.49 -5.99
CA GLY A 38 -14.17 -6.98 -6.49
C GLY A 38 -14.61 -7.69 -7.78
N ILE A 39 -13.70 -7.86 -8.75
CA ILE A 39 -13.97 -8.61 -9.97
C ILE A 39 -14.29 -10.06 -9.66
N ALA A 40 -13.52 -10.74 -8.80
CA ALA A 40 -13.76 -12.13 -8.44
C ALA A 40 -15.15 -12.32 -7.82
N ILE A 41 -15.55 -11.44 -6.90
CA ILE A 41 -16.88 -11.45 -6.28
C ILE A 41 -17.96 -11.24 -7.34
N LEU A 42 -17.82 -10.25 -8.22
CA LEU A 42 -18.81 -9.97 -9.27
C LEU A 42 -18.94 -11.14 -10.25
N VAL A 43 -17.80 -11.67 -10.72
CA VAL A 43 -17.75 -12.81 -11.65
C VAL A 43 -18.40 -14.02 -11.00
N PHE A 44 -18.03 -14.39 -9.78
CA PHE A 44 -18.59 -15.55 -9.09
C PHE A 44 -20.06 -15.34 -8.71
N GLY A 45 -20.44 -14.14 -8.30
CA GLY A 45 -21.82 -13.78 -8.01
C GLY A 45 -22.74 -13.90 -9.23
N ILE A 46 -22.27 -13.51 -10.41
CA ILE A 46 -23.03 -13.64 -11.66
C ILE A 46 -23.00 -15.09 -12.18
N ARG A 47 -21.82 -15.73 -12.15
CA ARG A 47 -21.57 -17.06 -12.75
C ARG A 47 -22.22 -18.20 -11.97
N TYR A 48 -22.24 -18.10 -10.64
CA TYR A 48 -22.78 -19.13 -9.72
C TYR A 48 -24.13 -18.72 -9.11
N ARG A 49 -24.83 -17.73 -9.69
CA ARG A 49 -26.19 -17.39 -9.29
C ARG A 49 -27.12 -18.59 -9.46
N ARG A 50 -27.82 -18.99 -8.39
CA ARG A 50 -28.79 -20.10 -8.40
C ARG A 50 -29.88 -19.84 -9.44
N ARG A 51 -30.07 -20.77 -10.40
CA ARG A 51 -31.10 -20.67 -11.45
C ARG A 51 -32.23 -21.69 -11.31
N ALA A 52 -31.99 -22.82 -10.64
CA ALA A 52 -33.00 -23.83 -10.35
C ALA A 52 -32.85 -24.35 -8.92
N ALA A 53 -33.95 -24.79 -8.30
CA ALA A 53 -33.95 -25.30 -6.92
C ALA A 53 -33.11 -26.58 -6.73
N SER A 54 -32.87 -27.34 -7.81
CA SER A 54 -32.05 -28.56 -7.84
C SER A 54 -30.54 -28.31 -8.00
N GLN A 55 -30.09 -27.05 -8.12
CA GLN A 55 -28.67 -26.75 -8.17
C GLN A 55 -28.08 -26.78 -6.76
N GLU A 56 -27.62 -27.96 -6.35
CA GLU A 56 -26.78 -28.13 -5.16
C GLU A 56 -25.32 -27.86 -5.50
N GLY A 57 -24.62 -27.18 -4.58
CA GLY A 57 -23.20 -26.87 -4.74
C GLY A 57 -22.37 -28.16 -4.68
N THR A 58 -21.60 -28.43 -5.73
CA THR A 58 -20.63 -29.53 -5.72
C THR A 58 -19.56 -29.27 -4.67
N ARG A 59 -19.22 -30.29 -3.87
CA ARG A 59 -18.10 -30.21 -2.92
C ARG A 59 -16.81 -29.99 -3.72
N VAL A 60 -16.23 -28.80 -3.59
CA VAL A 60 -14.93 -28.47 -4.16
C VAL A 60 -13.85 -28.99 -3.22
N VAL A 61 -12.89 -29.74 -3.77
CA VAL A 61 -11.69 -30.17 -3.02
C VAL A 61 -10.72 -28.97 -2.96
N PRO A 62 -10.17 -28.65 -1.78
CA PRO A 62 -9.18 -27.57 -1.66
C PRO A 62 -7.99 -27.82 -2.61
N SER A 63 -7.63 -26.79 -3.38
CA SER A 63 -6.50 -26.85 -4.29
C SER A 63 -5.27 -26.25 -3.62
N LEU A 64 -4.31 -27.10 -3.26
CA LEU A 64 -3.05 -26.70 -2.62
C LEU A 64 -2.34 -25.55 -3.36
N ALA A 65 -2.35 -25.57 -4.70
CA ALA A 65 -1.73 -24.51 -5.50
C ALA A 65 -2.38 -23.13 -5.27
N LEU A 66 -3.70 -23.08 -5.11
CA LEU A 66 -4.43 -21.84 -4.83
C LEU A 66 -4.16 -21.36 -3.41
N GLU A 67 -4.11 -22.29 -2.45
CA GLU A 67 -3.79 -21.99 -1.05
C GLU A 67 -2.40 -21.38 -0.88
N ILE A 68 -1.41 -21.96 -1.57
CA ILE A 68 -0.04 -21.45 -1.60
C ILE A 68 -0.01 -20.08 -2.30
N SER A 69 -0.67 -19.94 -3.44
CA SER A 69 -0.63 -18.70 -4.22
C SER A 69 -1.17 -17.51 -3.43
N TRP A 70 -2.31 -17.66 -2.73
CA TRP A 70 -2.89 -16.56 -1.97
C TRP A 70 -2.15 -16.25 -0.66
N SER A 71 -1.28 -17.14 -0.18
CA SER A 71 -0.53 -16.95 1.07
C SER A 71 0.87 -16.42 0.81
N VAL A 72 1.54 -16.95 -0.21
CA VAL A 72 2.92 -16.58 -0.58
C VAL A 72 2.96 -15.22 -1.28
N LEU A 73 1.98 -14.92 -2.14
CA LEU A 73 1.97 -13.64 -2.86
C LEU A 73 1.90 -12.43 -1.92
N PRO A 74 0.98 -12.36 -0.92
CA PRO A 74 0.98 -11.27 0.06
C PRO A 74 2.24 -11.23 0.93
N LEU A 75 2.81 -12.40 1.26
CA LEU A 75 4.04 -12.47 2.04
C LEU A 75 5.20 -11.80 1.30
N ILE A 76 5.41 -12.11 0.02
CA ILE A 76 6.48 -11.52 -0.80
C ILE A 76 6.30 -10.00 -0.89
N VAL A 77 5.07 -9.54 -1.17
CA VAL A 77 4.75 -8.12 -1.23
C VAL A 77 5.07 -7.42 0.10
N GLY A 78 4.68 -8.04 1.21
CA GLY A 78 4.97 -7.52 2.56
C GLY A 78 6.47 -7.44 2.84
N LEU A 79 7.26 -8.44 2.43
CA LEU A 79 8.72 -8.43 2.60
C LEU A 79 9.40 -7.33 1.77
N VAL A 80 8.95 -7.11 0.53
CA VAL A 80 9.47 -6.02 -0.32
C VAL A 80 9.14 -4.66 0.29
N LEU A 81 7.90 -4.46 0.74
CA LEU A 81 7.48 -3.24 1.42
C LEU A 81 8.27 -3.00 2.72
N PHE A 82 8.51 -4.06 3.49
CA PHE A 82 9.26 -3.96 4.73
C PHE A 82 10.72 -3.56 4.47
N ALA A 83 11.41 -4.23 3.55
CA ALA A 83 12.80 -3.91 3.23
C ALA A 83 12.95 -2.49 2.68
N TRP A 84 12.08 -2.09 1.76
CA TRP A 84 12.13 -0.75 1.17
C TRP A 84 11.73 0.32 2.19
N GLY A 85 10.65 0.10 2.94
CA GLY A 85 10.19 1.02 3.98
C GLY A 85 11.21 1.20 5.10
N ALA A 86 11.90 0.13 5.50
CA ALA A 86 13.00 0.21 6.47
C ALA A 86 14.15 1.08 5.94
N ASN A 87 14.54 0.92 4.66
CA ASN A 87 15.58 1.75 4.06
C ASN A 87 15.21 3.24 4.08
N VAL A 88 13.99 3.59 3.67
CA VAL A 88 13.48 4.98 3.70
C VAL A 88 13.38 5.51 5.13
N TYR A 89 13.03 4.67 6.10
CA TYR A 89 12.92 5.06 7.51
C TYR A 89 14.27 5.36 8.16
N PHE A 90 15.32 4.59 7.83
CA PHE A 90 16.66 4.79 8.39
C PHE A 90 17.48 5.86 7.67
N ALA A 91 17.14 6.22 6.43
CA ALA A 91 17.82 7.27 5.68
C ALA A 91 17.96 8.62 6.43
N PRO A 92 16.92 9.18 7.08
CA PRO A 92 17.05 10.42 7.86
C PRO A 92 17.62 10.26 9.27
N ALA A 93 17.84 9.03 9.76
CA ALA A 93 18.24 8.79 11.15
C ALA A 93 19.69 9.21 11.44
N THR A 94 20.51 9.41 10.40
CA THR A 94 21.92 9.80 10.53
C THR A 94 22.11 11.20 9.93
N PRO A 95 22.23 12.27 10.74
CA PRO A 95 22.43 13.62 10.23
C PRO A 95 23.79 13.73 9.52
N PRO A 96 23.89 14.41 8.35
CA PRO A 96 25.16 14.69 7.69
C PRO A 96 26.10 15.51 8.57
N ALA A 97 27.42 15.36 8.39
CA ALA A 97 28.43 16.05 9.21
C ALA A 97 28.35 17.59 9.13
N GLU A 98 27.78 18.15 8.07
CA GLU A 98 27.52 19.59 7.91
C GLU A 98 26.05 19.93 8.10
N THR A 99 25.57 19.85 9.34
CA THR A 99 24.21 20.27 9.73
C THR A 99 24.23 21.66 10.37
N LEU A 100 23.35 22.55 9.90
CA LEU A 100 22.98 23.75 10.63
C LEU A 100 22.25 23.34 11.92
N ALA A 101 22.86 23.62 13.07
CA ALA A 101 22.23 23.39 14.36
C ALA A 101 21.13 24.44 14.60
N VAL A 102 19.89 24.09 14.25
CA VAL A 102 18.72 24.92 14.52
C VAL A 102 18.04 24.41 15.79
N SER A 103 18.14 25.17 16.87
CA SER A 103 17.41 24.91 18.12
C SER A 103 16.05 25.58 18.06
N VAL A 104 14.97 24.81 17.94
CA VAL A 104 13.59 25.32 17.96
C VAL A 104 13.04 25.19 19.38
N VAL A 105 12.60 26.30 19.98
CA VAL A 105 11.90 26.28 21.27
C VAL A 105 10.41 26.47 21.02
N SER A 106 9.62 25.48 21.42
CA SER A 106 8.17 25.54 21.33
C SER A 106 7.59 26.19 22.58
N THR A 107 6.86 27.30 22.43
CA THR A 107 5.94 27.80 23.46
C THR A 107 4.50 27.49 23.06
N THR A 108 3.58 27.36 24.03
CA THR A 108 2.18 26.90 23.89
C THR A 108 1.39 27.56 22.75
N ARG A 109 1.85 28.69 22.19
CA ARG A 109 1.23 29.35 21.04
C ARG A 109 2.18 29.93 19.98
N ARG A 110 3.50 29.72 20.07
CA ARG A 110 4.48 30.29 19.12
C ARG A 110 5.71 29.37 18.98
N TRP A 111 6.31 29.38 17.79
CA TRP A 111 7.59 28.73 17.49
C TRP A 111 8.61 29.85 17.26
N GLN A 112 9.73 29.83 17.99
CA GLN A 112 10.86 30.76 17.83
C GLN A 112 12.14 29.98 17.56
#